data_AF-A0A6B3HCK4-F1
#
_entry.id   AF-A0A6B3HCK4-F1
#
_cell.length_a   1.000
_cell.length_b   1.000
_cell.length_c   1.000
_cell.angle_alpha   90.00
_cell.angle_beta   90.00
_cell.angle_gamma   90.00
#
_symmetry.space_group_name_H-M   'P 1'
#
loop_
_entity.id
_entity.type
_entity.pdbx_description
1 polymer ?
#
loop_
_entity_poly.entity_id
_entity_poly.type
_entity_poly.pdbx_seq_one_letter_code
_entity_poly.pdbx_strand_id
1 'polypeptide(L)'
;MTTAAVDHHPSSDQDEVGGKRTFGAGRGLALLLVITGAAGLLASWVITIDKFKLLEDPSFTPGCSLNPVVACGNIMKSEQASAFGFPNPMLGLVTYGMVIAIGIGLLAGARYRSWFWLGLNAGTLFGV
;
A
#
# COMPACT_ATOMS: atom_id res chain seq x y z
N MET A 1 17.68 -47.57 -52.64
CA MET A 1 18.27 -47.18 -51.35
C MET A 1 18.39 -45.66 -51.31
N THR A 2 17.41 -45.01 -50.69
CA THR A 2 17.51 -43.62 -50.18
C THR A 2 16.62 -43.56 -48.96
N THR A 3 17.20 -43.84 -47.79
CA THR A 3 16.56 -43.68 -46.49
C THR A 3 16.51 -42.18 -46.17
N ALA A 4 15.32 -41.61 -46.21
CA ALA A 4 15.05 -40.32 -45.58
C ALA A 4 15.14 -40.52 -44.07
N ALA A 5 16.12 -39.88 -43.44
CA ALA A 5 16.20 -39.81 -41.99
C ALA A 5 15.03 -38.94 -41.50
N VAL A 6 14.15 -39.58 -40.74
CA VAL A 6 13.12 -38.90 -39.94
C VAL A 6 13.86 -38.30 -38.75
N ASP A 7 14.13 -36.99 -38.78
CA ASP A 7 14.62 -36.29 -37.61
C ASP A 7 13.49 -36.18 -36.60
N HIS A 8 13.61 -37.00 -35.56
CA HIS A 8 12.75 -37.03 -34.40
C HIS A 8 13.08 -35.80 -33.54
N HIS A 9 12.27 -34.75 -33.60
CA HIS A 9 12.36 -33.64 -32.65
C HIS A 9 11.91 -34.16 -31.26
N PRO A 10 12.78 -34.17 -30.23
CA PRO A 10 12.37 -34.51 -28.89
C PRO A 10 11.45 -33.40 -28.36
N SER A 11 10.17 -33.72 -28.18
CA SER A 11 9.28 -32.98 -27.30
C SER A 11 9.68 -33.30 -25.86
N SER A 12 10.66 -32.59 -25.31
CA SER A 12 11.11 -32.74 -23.93
C SER A 12 11.14 -31.38 -23.24
N ASP A 13 10.45 -31.29 -22.10
CA ASP A 13 10.58 -30.28 -21.06
C ASP A 13 10.12 -28.83 -21.35
N GLN A 14 8.88 -28.67 -21.83
CA GLN A 14 8.06 -27.56 -21.34
C GLN A 14 7.14 -27.99 -20.20
N ASP A 15 7.54 -29.03 -19.47
CA ASP A 15 7.03 -29.29 -18.14
C ASP A 15 7.36 -28.09 -17.24
N GLU A 16 6.32 -27.59 -16.57
CA GLU A 16 6.42 -26.92 -15.27
C GLU A 16 6.65 -25.39 -15.24
N VAL A 17 6.36 -24.63 -16.31
CA VAL A 17 5.89 -23.22 -16.14
C VAL A 17 4.42 -23.19 -15.66
N GLY A 18 3.93 -24.32 -15.12
CA GLY A 18 2.76 -24.46 -14.26
C GLY A 18 3.06 -24.23 -12.78
N GLY A 19 4.18 -23.57 -12.44
CA GLY A 19 4.58 -23.25 -11.07
C GLY A 19 3.68 -22.18 -10.41
N LYS A 20 2.43 -22.56 -10.10
CA LYS A 20 1.47 -21.87 -9.22
C LYS A 20 1.47 -20.36 -9.43
N ARG A 21 0.61 -19.86 -10.31
CA ARG A 21 0.16 -18.46 -10.28
C ARG A 21 -0.25 -18.14 -8.85
N THR A 22 0.64 -17.54 -8.06
CA THR A 22 0.31 -16.99 -6.75
C THR A 22 -0.56 -15.78 -7.06
N PHE A 23 -1.85 -16.05 -7.26
CA PHE A 23 -2.87 -15.03 -7.46
C PHE A 23 -2.69 -14.01 -6.33
N GLY A 24 -2.19 -12.82 -6.68
CA GLY A 24 -2.08 -11.70 -5.76
C GLY A 24 -0.72 -11.41 -5.12
N ALA A 25 0.42 -11.96 -5.58
CA ALA A 25 1.74 -11.66 -4.95
C ALA A 25 2.90 -11.43 -5.94
N GLY A 26 2.63 -10.81 -7.10
CA GLY A 26 3.66 -10.48 -8.08
C GLY A 26 4.52 -9.28 -7.68
N ARG A 27 5.72 -9.14 -8.30
CA ARG A 27 6.62 -7.99 -8.09
C ARG A 27 5.94 -6.64 -8.33
N GLY A 28 5.00 -6.57 -9.28
CA GLY A 28 4.23 -5.35 -9.56
C GLY A 28 3.36 -4.90 -8.38
N LEU A 29 2.65 -5.83 -7.72
CA LEU A 29 1.87 -5.51 -6.52
C LEU A 29 2.78 -5.08 -5.38
N ALA A 30 3.92 -5.76 -5.20
CA ALA A 30 4.88 -5.42 -4.17
C ALA A 30 5.39 -3.97 -4.31
N LEU A 31 5.76 -3.57 -5.53
CA LEU A 31 6.16 -2.19 -5.83
C LEU A 31 5.01 -1.20 -5.60
N LEU A 32 3.78 -1.56 -6.01
CA LEU A 32 2.60 -0.72 -5.78
C LEU A 32 2.44 -0.45 -4.28
N LEU A 33 2.43 -1.49 -3.44
CA LEU A 33 2.28 -1.37 -1.99
C LEU A 33 3.36 -0.49 -1.37
N VAL A 34 4.62 -0.64 -1.80
CA VAL A 34 5.72 0.20 -1.30
C VAL A 34 5.53 1.67 -1.71
N ILE A 35 5.21 1.94 -2.97
CA ILE A 35 5.09 3.31 -3.48
C ILE A 35 3.88 4.02 -2.87
N THR A 36 2.71 3.39 -2.87
CA THR A 36 1.49 3.99 -2.31
C THR A 36 1.57 4.07 -0.80
N GLY A 37 2.18 3.08 -0.14
CA GLY A 37 2.48 3.12 1.29
C GLY A 37 3.41 4.29 1.63
N ALA A 38 4.48 4.50 0.87
CA ALA A 38 5.40 5.63 1.08
C ALA A 38 4.71 6.99 0.87
N ALA A 39 3.90 7.13 -0.18
CA ALA A 39 3.13 8.34 -0.42
C ALA A 39 2.13 8.63 0.71
N GLY A 40 1.42 7.60 1.19
CA GLY A 40 0.50 7.71 2.32
C GLY A 40 1.22 8.07 3.62
N LEU A 41 2.36 7.43 3.91
CA LEU A 41 3.18 7.74 5.08
C LEU A 41 3.65 9.20 5.07
N LEU A 42 4.12 9.71 3.93
CA LEU A 42 4.53 11.11 3.77
C LEU A 42 3.36 12.06 4.00
N ALA A 43 2.19 11.76 3.43
CA ALA A 43 0.99 12.57 3.66
C ALA A 43 0.58 12.58 5.14
N SER A 44 0.52 11.41 5.79
CA SER A 44 0.22 11.29 7.22
C SER A 44 1.20 12.06 8.09
N TRP A 45 2.49 12.03 7.73
CA TRP A 45 3.55 12.77 8.42
C TRP A 45 3.34 14.28 8.35
N VAL A 46 3.14 14.81 7.14
CA VAL A 46 2.89 16.25 6.93
C VAL A 46 1.64 16.72 7.67
N ILE A 47 0.53 15.97 7.55
CA ILE A 47 -0.73 16.34 8.23
C ILE A 47 -0.57 16.29 9.75
N THR A 48 0.23 15.35 10.28
CA THR A 48 0.53 15.27 11.72
C THR A 48 1.29 16.50 12.21
N ILE A 49 2.29 16.96 11.45
CA ILE A 49 3.02 18.21 11.77
C ILE A 49 2.07 19.41 11.73
N ASP A 50 1.23 19.51 10.71
CA ASP A 50 0.27 20.61 10.58
C ASP A 50 -0.76 20.61 11.71
N LYS A 51 -1.15 19.44 12.24
CA LYS A 51 -1.98 19.34 13.45
C LYS A 51 -1.27 19.94 14.66
N PHE A 52 -0.01 19.58 14.90
CA PHE A 52 0.74 20.10 16.04
C PHE A 52 0.92 21.61 15.97
N LYS A 53 1.24 22.15 14.80
CA LYS A 53 1.32 23.62 14.60
C LYS A 53 -0.01 24.32 14.83
N LEU A 54 -1.12 23.70 14.43
CA LEU A 54 -2.47 24.24 14.65
C LEU A 54 -2.90 24.19 16.13
N LEU A 55 -2.37 23.22 16.90
CA LEU A 55 -2.54 23.12 18.35
C LEU A 55 -1.73 24.20 19.09
N GLU A 56 -0.57 24.58 18.56
CA GLU A 56 0.27 25.66 19.10
C GLU A 56 -0.25 27.05 18.74
N ASP A 57 -0.65 27.25 17.47
CA ASP A 57 -1.21 28.49 16.95
C ASP A 57 -2.52 28.22 16.18
N PRO A 58 -3.69 28.57 16.76
CA PRO A 58 -4.99 28.37 16.13
C PRO A 58 -5.19 29.14 14.81
N SER A 59 -4.35 30.15 14.55
CA SER A 59 -4.35 30.97 13.32
C SER A 59 -3.46 30.41 12.21
N PHE A 60 -2.73 29.31 12.47
CA PHE A 60 -1.91 28.62 11.49
C PHE A 60 -2.75 28.10 10.31
N THR A 61 -2.30 28.40 9.09
CA THR A 61 -2.90 27.91 7.84
C THR A 61 -2.12 26.70 7.32
N PRO A 62 -2.72 25.49 7.32
CA PRO A 62 -2.04 24.29 6.82
C PRO A 62 -1.68 24.43 5.34
N GLY A 63 -0.59 23.78 4.91
CA GLY A 63 -0.12 23.87 3.52
C GLY A 63 -1.10 23.30 2.49
N CYS A 64 -2.02 22.43 2.92
CA CYS A 64 -3.09 21.90 2.08
C CYS A 64 -4.39 22.74 2.09
N SER A 65 -4.39 23.89 2.78
CA SER A 65 -5.49 24.85 2.78
C SER A 65 -5.36 25.84 1.62
N LEU A 66 -6.04 25.58 0.51
CA LEU A 66 -5.91 26.37 -0.73
C LEU A 66 -6.87 27.57 -0.78
N ASN A 67 -8.03 27.48 -0.12
CA ASN A 67 -9.11 28.48 -0.13
C ASN A 67 -10.06 28.21 1.07
N PRO A 68 -10.95 29.14 1.51
CA PRO A 68 -11.86 28.90 2.63
C PRO A 68 -12.82 27.70 2.45
N VAL A 69 -13.10 27.31 1.21
CA VAL A 69 -13.92 26.12 0.90
C VAL A 69 -13.09 24.82 0.95
N VAL A 70 -11.80 24.88 0.58
CA VAL A 70 -10.84 23.77 0.64
C VAL A 70 -9.84 24.07 1.73
N ALA A 71 -10.34 24.15 2.97
CA ALA A 71 -9.58 24.53 4.14
C ALA A 71 -9.29 23.30 4.99
N CYS A 72 -8.13 22.68 4.78
CA CYS A 72 -7.66 21.58 5.63
C CYS A 72 -7.79 21.89 7.12
N GLY A 73 -7.55 23.14 7.54
CA GLY A 73 -7.66 23.55 8.94
C GLY A 73 -9.05 23.31 9.55
N ASN A 74 -10.14 23.51 8.80
CA ASN A 74 -11.50 23.28 9.29
C ASN A 74 -11.80 21.78 9.43
N ILE A 75 -11.39 20.97 8.45
CA ILE A 75 -11.55 19.52 8.50
C ILE A 75 -10.69 18.94 9.64
N MET A 76 -9.49 19.45 9.83
CA MET A 76 -8.60 19.07 10.91
C MET A 76 -9.16 19.42 12.30
N LYS A 77 -10.11 20.34 12.44
CA LYS A 77 -10.79 20.61 13.72
C LYS A 77 -12.08 19.80 13.92
N SER A 78 -12.52 19.05 12.91
CA SER A 78 -13.74 18.25 12.97
C SER A 78 -13.57 16.94 13.74
N GLU A 79 -14.67 16.40 14.29
CA GLU A 79 -14.68 15.10 14.99
C GLU A 79 -14.31 13.94 14.05
N GLN A 80 -14.63 14.05 12.75
CA GLN A 80 -14.26 13.06 11.73
C GLN A 80 -12.75 12.91 11.55
N ALA A 81 -11.95 13.91 11.95
CA ALA A 81 -10.49 13.85 11.88
C ALA A 81 -9.85 13.04 13.02
N SER A 82 -10.68 12.38 13.85
CA SER A 82 -10.26 11.45 14.89
C SER A 82 -11.07 10.15 14.83
N ALA A 83 -10.40 9.03 15.04
CA ALA A 83 -10.99 7.70 15.13
C ALA A 83 -10.37 6.98 16.32
N PHE A 84 -11.17 6.23 17.07
CA PHE A 84 -10.73 5.49 18.26
C PHE A 84 -10.01 6.35 19.33
N GLY A 85 -10.31 7.66 19.38
CA GLY A 85 -9.68 8.61 20.30
C GLY A 85 -8.32 9.16 19.82
N PHE A 86 -7.86 8.77 18.63
CA PHE A 86 -6.61 9.25 18.05
C PHE A 86 -6.86 10.05 16.77
N PRO A 87 -6.04 11.08 16.47
CA PRO A 87 -6.09 11.74 15.18
C PRO A 87 -5.81 10.75 14.04
N ASN A 88 -6.64 10.73 13.00
CA ASN A 88 -6.47 9.82 11.84
C ASN A 88 -5.05 9.88 11.22
N PRO A 89 -4.39 11.05 11.12
CA PRO A 89 -3.01 11.11 10.62
C PRO A 89 -2.02 10.25 11.41
N MET A 90 -2.19 10.10 12.73
CA MET A 90 -1.32 9.25 13.54
C MET A 90 -1.57 7.77 13.30
N LEU A 91 -2.83 7.36 13.10
CA LEU A 91 -3.15 5.99 12.68
C LEU A 91 -2.54 5.69 11.30
N GLY A 92 -2.61 6.66 10.39
CA GLY A 92 -1.98 6.58 9.07
C GLY A 92 -0.48 6.29 9.11
N LEU A 93 0.26 6.90 10.04
CA LEU A 93 1.70 6.64 10.21
C LEU A 93 1.98 5.15 10.48
N VAL A 94 1.15 4.50 11.29
CA VAL A 94 1.30 3.08 11.63
C VAL A 94 0.85 2.20 10.46
N THR A 95 -0.35 2.45 9.93
CA THR A 95 -0.95 1.57 8.92
C THR A 95 -0.19 1.62 7.59
N TYR A 96 0.20 2.81 7.12
CA TYR A 96 1.03 2.92 5.91
C TYR A 96 2.44 2.35 6.12
N GLY A 97 3.02 2.49 7.32
CA GLY A 97 4.28 1.81 7.66
C GLY A 97 4.20 0.29 7.52
N MET A 98 3.09 -0.30 7.97
CA MET A 98 2.83 -1.74 7.80
C MET A 98 2.64 -2.12 6.33
N VAL A 99 1.94 -1.32 5.53
CA VAL A 99 1.76 -1.56 4.08
C VAL A 99 3.12 -1.61 3.37
N ILE A 100 4.03 -0.69 3.69
CA ILE A 100 5.40 -0.68 3.15
C ILE A 100 6.13 -1.97 3.57
N ALA A 101 6.07 -2.34 4.85
CA ALA A 101 6.73 -3.55 5.34
C ALA A 101 6.24 -4.81 4.62
N ILE A 102 4.94 -4.91 4.33
CA ILE A 102 4.35 -6.01 3.54
C ILE A 102 4.90 -6.01 2.11
N GLY A 103 4.94 -4.84 1.47
CA GLY A 103 5.48 -4.68 0.12
C GLY A 103 6.96 -5.07 0.04
N ILE A 104 7.78 -4.63 0.99
CA ILE A 104 9.20 -5.02 1.08
C ILE A 104 9.35 -6.52 1.37
N GLY A 105 8.52 -7.09 2.24
CA GLY A 105 8.50 -8.52 2.50
C GLY A 105 8.29 -9.33 1.23
N LEU A 106 7.35 -8.93 0.37
CA LEU A 106 7.15 -9.56 -0.95
C LEU A 106 8.38 -9.43 -1.85
N LEU A 107 9.03 -8.26 -1.89
CA LEU A 107 10.25 -8.06 -2.67
C LEU A 107 11.42 -8.92 -2.16
N ALA A 108 11.48 -9.17 -0.85
CA ALA A 108 12.43 -10.07 -0.22
C ALA A 108 12.10 -11.57 -0.42
N GLY A 109 10.98 -11.89 -1.08
CA GLY A 109 10.56 -13.26 -1.38
C GLY A 109 9.62 -13.90 -0.36
N ALA A 110 9.06 -13.12 0.57
CA ALA A 110 8.07 -13.61 1.51
C ALA A 110 6.82 -14.11 0.77
N ARG A 111 6.26 -15.22 1.23
CA ARG A 111 5.00 -15.79 0.72
C ARG A 111 3.95 -15.74 1.82
N TYR A 112 3.03 -14.79 1.71
CA TYR A 112 1.92 -14.65 2.66
C TYR A 112 0.78 -15.64 2.33
N ARG A 113 0.17 -16.19 3.38
CA ARG A 113 -0.95 -17.14 3.28
C ARG A 113 -2.24 -16.40 2.93
N SER A 114 -3.23 -17.08 2.33
CA SER A 114 -4.47 -16.45 1.84
C SER A 114 -5.24 -15.63 2.89
N TRP A 115 -5.22 -16.05 4.16
CA TRP A 115 -5.86 -15.28 5.25
C TRP A 115 -5.20 -13.93 5.51
N PHE A 116 -3.89 -13.81 5.30
CA PHE A 116 -3.19 -12.54 5.40
C PHE A 116 -3.72 -11.53 4.38
N TRP A 117 -3.98 -12.00 3.16
CA TRP A 117 -4.56 -11.18 2.10
C TRP A 117 -6.00 -10.77 2.39
N LEU A 118 -6.79 -11.64 3.03
CA LEU A 118 -8.12 -11.25 3.52
C LEU A 118 -8.04 -10.15 4.58
N GLY A 119 -7.08 -10.25 5.51
CA GLY A 119 -6.83 -9.21 6.51
C GLY A 119 -6.43 -7.87 5.88
N LEU A 120 -5.51 -7.89 4.91
CA LEU A 120 -5.12 -6.69 4.18
C LEU A 120 -6.30 -6.04 3.43
N ASN A 121 -7.10 -6.85 2.73
CA ASN A 121 -8.28 -6.34 2.00
C ASN A 121 -9.37 -5.82 2.95
N ALA A 122 -9.61 -6.50 4.08
CA ALA A 122 -10.51 -6.02 5.10
C ALA A 122 -10.03 -4.66 5.65
N GLY A 123 -8.73 -4.53 5.95
CA GLY A 123 -8.14 -3.26 6.37
C GLY A 123 -8.34 -2.14 5.35
N THR A 124 -8.18 -2.42 4.05
CA THR A 124 -8.45 -1.42 3.00
C THR A 124 -9.93 -1.06 2.87
N LEU A 125 -10.83 -2.01 3.11
CA LEU A 125 -12.28 -1.80 2.99
C LEU A 125 -12.84 -0.99 4.16
N PHE A 126 -12.31 -1.23 5.36
CA PHE A 126 -12.79 -0.61 6.60
C PHE A 126 -11.91 0.54 7.09
N GLY A 127 -11.01 1.06 6.26
CA GLY A 127 -10.25 2.27 6.59
C GLY A 127 -11.20 3.44 6.84
N VAL A 128 -11.01 4.14 7.97
CA VAL A 128 -11.84 5.26 8.46
C VAL A 128 -11.08 6.58 8.35
#